data_AF-A0A968VVN1-F1
#
_entry.id   AF-A0A968VVN1-F1
#
_cell.length_a   1.000
_cell.length_b   1.000
_cell.length_c   1.000
_cell.angle_alpha   90.00
_cell.angle_beta   90.00
_cell.angle_gamma   90.00
#
_symmetry.space_group_name_H-M   'P 1'
#
loop_
_entity.id
_entity.type
_entity.pdbx_description
1 polymer ?
#
loop_
_entity_poly.entity_id
_entity_poly.type
_entity_poly.pdbx_seq_one_letter_code
_entity_poly.pdbx_strand_id
1 'polypeptide(L)' 'MSSFTEAIDEVRLWNKALDQSGIAYNMDKSVNSNAEGLVLYFDFEHKSNNVYTDVSSYKNQGQNMAT' A
#
# COMPACT_ATOMS: atom_id res chain seq x y z
N MET A 1 -24.55 -0.08 6.19
CA MET A 1 -23.09 0.11 6.29
C MET A 1 -22.78 1.48 5.73
N SER A 2 -22.08 2.34 6.46
CA SER A 2 -21.58 3.59 5.87
C SER A 2 -20.31 3.27 5.07
N SER A 3 -20.19 3.84 3.88
CA SER A 3 -18.95 3.80 3.12
C SER A 3 -17.93 4.74 3.75
N PHE A 4 -16.65 4.39 3.64
CA PHE A 4 -15.58 5.32 3.93
C PHE A 4 -15.50 6.36 2.80
N THR A 5 -15.50 7.65 3.13
CA THR A 5 -15.60 8.76 2.15
C THR A 5 -14.37 9.65 2.10
N GLU A 6 -13.36 9.39 2.92
CA GLU A 6 -12.14 10.19 2.96
C GLU A 6 -11.07 9.65 2.02
N ALA A 7 -9.99 10.42 1.83
CA ALA A 7 -8.82 9.98 1.10
C ALA A 7 -7.97 9.02 1.95
N ILE A 8 -7.37 8.03 1.28
CA ILE A 8 -6.37 7.13 1.85
C ILE A 8 -5.15 7.20 0.95
N ASP A 9 -3.97 7.12 1.54
CA ASP A 9 -2.70 7.03 0.85
C ASP A 9 -1.78 6.02 1.55
N GLU A 10 -0.70 5.59 0.88
CA GLU A 10 0.39 4.81 1.47
C GLU A 10 -0.03 3.47 2.10
N VAL A 11 -0.98 2.76 1.46
CA VAL A 11 -1.55 1.51 1.96
C VAL A 11 -0.59 0.36 1.77
N ARG A 12 -0.26 -0.33 2.86
CA ARG A 12 0.73 -1.41 2.89
C ARG A 12 0.20 -2.63 3.63
N LEU A 13 0.54 -3.82 3.14
CA LEU A 13 0.30 -5.09 3.82
C LEU A 13 1.63 -5.77 4.10
N TRP A 14 1.81 -6.21 5.34
CA TRP A 14 2.99 -6.92 5.80
C TRP A 14 2.61 -8.33 6.24
N ASN A 15 3.37 -9.33 5.80
CA ASN A 15 3.25 -10.72 6.30
C ASN A 15 4.06 -10.94 7.60
N LYS A 16 4.52 -9.85 8.22
CA LYS A 16 5.22 -9.83 9.49
C LYS A 16 4.60 -8.79 10.41
N ALA A 17 4.64 -9.06 11.71
CA ALA A 17 4.31 -8.05 12.70
C ALA A 17 5.43 -7.00 12.73
N LEU A 18 5.07 -5.73 12.53
CA LEU A 18 5.97 -4.62 12.78
C LEU A 18 5.90 -4.26 14.27
N ASP A 19 7.06 -4.08 14.90
CA ASP A 19 7.13 -3.48 16.21
C ASP A 19 6.95 -1.95 16.13
N GLN A 20 6.87 -1.30 17.29
CA GLN A 20 6.65 0.14 17.38
C GLN A 20 7.73 0.94 16.62
N SER A 21 9.00 0.54 16.74
CA SER A 21 10.10 1.19 16.02
C SER A 21 9.99 1.02 14.51
N GLY A 22 9.58 -0.16 14.04
CA GLY A 22 9.36 -0.44 12.63
C GLY A 22 8.19 0.36 12.06
N ILE A 23 7.11 0.54 12.82
CA ILE A 23 6.00 1.40 12.43
C ILE A 23 6.49 2.85 12.33
N ALA A 24 7.11 3.38 13.40
CA ALA A 24 7.58 4.77 13.43
C ALA A 24 8.63 5.07 12.35
N TYR A 25 9.51 4.12 12.06
CA TYR A 25 10.52 4.28 11.00
C TYR A 25 9.89 4.36 9.61
N ASN A 26 8.79 3.65 9.35
CA ASN A 26 8.21 3.54 8.01
C ASN A 26 7.03 4.49 7.77
N MET A 27 6.42 5.07 8.80
CA MET A 27 5.12 5.75 8.68
C MET A 27 5.14 7.03 7.85
N ASP A 28 6.26 7.72 7.75
CA ASP A 28 6.38 9.07 7.17
C ASP A 28 7.23 9.11 5.90
N LYS A 29 7.53 7.93 5.32
CA LYS A 29 8.35 7.82 4.12
C LYS A 29 7.94 6.64 3.26
N SER A 30 8.32 6.70 1.99
CA SER A 30 8.22 5.55 1.09
C SER A 30 9.15 4.43 1.55
N VAL A 31 8.70 3.20 1.35
CA VAL A 31 9.43 1.98 1.73
C VAL A 31 10.01 1.33 0.49
N ASN A 32 11.15 0.66 0.62
CA ASN A 32 11.70 -0.14 -0.48
C ASN A 32 10.69 -1.22 -0.91
N SER A 33 10.46 -1.35 -2.21
CA SER A 33 9.54 -2.33 -2.79
C SER A 33 9.87 -3.79 -2.42
N ASN A 34 11.12 -4.08 -2.07
CA ASN A 34 11.57 -5.39 -1.63
C ASN A 34 11.79 -5.51 -0.11
N ALA A 35 11.29 -4.57 0.69
CA ALA A 35 11.41 -4.63 2.15
C ALA A 35 10.91 -5.98 2.68
N GLU A 36 11.69 -6.58 3.59
CA GLU A 36 11.40 -7.91 4.11
C GLU A 36 9.97 -7.97 4.67
N GLY A 37 9.18 -8.88 4.14
CA GLY A 37 7.80 -9.14 4.55
C GLY A 37 6.75 -8.15 4.03
N LEU A 38 7.11 -7.17 3.20
CA LEU A 38 6.16 -6.34 2.47
C LEU A 38 5.54 -7.16 1.33
N VAL A 39 4.22 -7.33 1.34
CA VAL A 39 3.51 -8.16 0.34
C VAL A 39 2.55 -7.37 -0.56
N LEU A 40 2.20 -6.15 -0.15
CA LEU A 40 1.45 -5.21 -0.98
C LEU A 40 1.82 -3.79 -0.56
N TYR A 41 1.98 -2.92 -1.54
CA TYR A 41 2.16 -1.49 -1.33
C TYR A 41 1.47 -0.71 -2.46
N PHE A 42 0.36 -0.05 -2.13
CA PHE A 42 -0.25 0.95 -2.98
C PHE A 42 0.14 2.33 -2.46
N ASP A 43 1.07 2.98 -3.17
CA ASP A 43 1.45 4.38 -2.94
C ASP A 43 0.49 5.36 -3.61
N PHE A 44 -0.50 4.86 -4.39
CA PHE A 44 -1.48 5.63 -5.17
C PHE A 44 -0.93 6.65 -6.18
N GLU A 45 0.39 6.82 -6.25
CA GLU A 45 1.09 7.62 -7.25
C GLU A 45 1.18 6.90 -8.61
N HIS A 46 1.12 5.56 -8.61
CA HIS A 46 1.24 4.75 -9.82
C HIS A 46 -0.09 4.11 -10.24
N LYS A 47 -0.80 4.79 -11.14
CA LYS A 47 -2.05 4.29 -11.74
C LYS A 47 -2.04 4.30 -13.26
N SER A 48 -2.68 3.30 -13.86
CA SER A 48 -2.95 3.23 -15.30
C SER A 48 -4.32 2.61 -15.54
N ASN A 49 -5.17 3.24 -16.37
CA ASN A 49 -6.49 2.72 -16.73
C ASN A 49 -7.34 2.25 -15.54
N ASN A 50 -7.41 3.04 -14.45
CA ASN A 50 -8.11 2.69 -13.20
C ASN A 50 -7.56 1.48 -12.43
N VAL A 51 -6.37 1.00 -12.79
CA VAL A 51 -5.63 -0.01 -12.05
C VAL A 51 -4.52 0.67 -11.27
N TYR A 52 -4.54 0.51 -9.95
CA TYR A 52 -3.44 0.87 -9.06
C TYR A 52 -2.43 -0.28 -9.04
N THR A 53 -1.16 0.07 -9.21
CA THR A 53 -0.08 -0.91 -9.27
C THR A 53 0.49 -1.15 -7.88
N ASP A 54 0.59 -2.41 -7.45
CA ASP A 54 1.36 -2.78 -6.27
C ASP A 54 2.85 -2.54 -6.57
N VAL A 55 3.43 -1.56 -5.89
CA VAL A 55 4.84 -1.21 -6.08
C VAL A 55 5.77 -2.19 -5.38
N SER A 56 5.26 -3.09 -4.53
CA SER A 56 6.06 -4.17 -3.92
C SER A 56 6.64 -5.13 -4.97
N SER A 57 7.50 -6.06 -4.53
CA SER A 57 8.03 -7.12 -5.39
C SER A 57 6.97 -8.09 -5.91
N TYR A 58 5.77 -8.13 -5.32
CA TYR A 58 4.72 -9.10 -5.69
C TYR A 58 3.86 -8.66 -6.88
N LYS A 59 3.79 -7.36 -7.18
CA LYS A 59 3.11 -6.80 -8.37
C LYS A 59 1.64 -7.21 -8.50
N ASN A 60 0.93 -7.32 -7.37
CA ASN A 60 -0.51 -7.53 -7.37
C ASN A 60 -1.24 -6.32 -8.00
N GLN A 61 -2.38 -6.54 -8.65
CA GLN A 61 -3.14 -5.47 -9.30
C GLN A 61 -4.38 -5.11 -8.48
N GLY A 62 -4.55 -3.82 -8.16
CA GLY A 62 -5.76 -3.29 -7.54
C GLY A 62 -6.65 -2.61 -8.58
N GLN A 63 -7.88 -3.08 -8.77
CA GLN A 63 -8.85 -2.43 -9.66
C GLN A 63 -9.68 -1.41 -8.89
N ASN A 64 -9.75 -0.18 -9.38
CA ASN A 64 -10.73 0.79 -8.88
C ASN A 64 -12.12 0.39 -9.38
N MET A 65 -13.02 0.12 -8.43
CA MET A 65 -14.42 -0.29 -8.69
C MET A 65 -15.42 0.84 -8.47
N ALA A 66 -14.96 2.08 -8.31
CA ALA A 66 -15.84 3.25 -8.21
C ALA A 66 -16.51 3.50 -9.58
N THR A 67 -17.81 3.17 -9.65
CA THR A 67 -18.73 3.54 -10.74
C THR A 67 -19.52 4.79 -10.38
#